data_AF-A0A947T2P9-F1
#
_entry.id   AF-A0A947T2P9-F1
#
_cell.length_a   1.000
_cell.length_b   1.000
_cell.length_c   1.000
_cell.angle_alpha   90.00
_cell.angle_beta   90.00
_cell.angle_gamma   90.00
#
_symmetry.space_group_name_H-M   'P 1'
#
loop_
_entity.id
_entity.type
_entity.pdbx_description
1 polymer ?
#
loop_
_entity_poly.entity_id
_entity_poly.type
_entity_poly.pdbx_seq_one_letter_code
_entity_poly.pdbx_strand_id
1 'polypeptide(L)'
;MSDQAIEFTTNYHDLSTDEGFQFEFMCNRCGTGYRTEFDGFVAARVAGGLSAASNLLGGVFGKAASLGERVRSSAWEKAHDNAFREAAGALKPSFVQCPRCSKWVCRARCWNEAKGLCKDDAPDLGVEMAAAQSSRTVEEIWAHSKVAEEDREMLQEKNWREGAVASCPHCEAPLAKMVKFCPECGQAIGEKATCAACGEHLEAGQKFCASCGAKA
;
A
#
# COMPACT_ATOMS: atom_id res chain seq x y z
N MET A 1 -13.66 -1.31 46.09
CA MET A 1 -14.31 -1.55 44.78
C MET A 1 -13.76 -0.50 43.85
N SER A 2 -12.73 -0.85 43.09
CA SER A 2 -12.08 0.08 42.17
C SER A 2 -12.94 0.20 40.91
N ASP A 3 -13.68 1.30 40.80
CA ASP A 3 -14.29 1.80 39.56
C ASP A 3 -13.17 2.18 38.56
N GLN A 4 -12.46 1.18 38.04
CA GLN A 4 -11.53 1.41 36.94
C GLN A 4 -12.34 1.53 35.65
N ALA A 5 -12.39 2.77 35.13
CA ALA A 5 -12.96 3.05 33.82
C ALA A 5 -12.27 2.17 32.77
N ILE A 6 -13.07 1.58 31.89
CA ILE A 6 -12.58 0.78 30.78
C ILE A 6 -12.03 1.75 29.72
N GLU A 7 -10.71 1.75 29.54
CA GLU A 7 -10.05 2.49 28.46
C GLU A 7 -10.20 1.73 27.13
N PHE A 8 -9.92 2.37 25.99
CA PHE A 8 -10.17 1.84 24.63
C PHE A 8 -11.65 1.67 24.27
N THR A 9 -12.50 2.65 24.62
CA THR A 9 -13.92 2.69 24.19
C THR A 9 -14.10 2.84 22.68
N THR A 10 -13.04 3.23 21.98
CA THR A 10 -12.98 3.34 20.52
C THR A 10 -11.79 2.53 20.02
N ASN A 11 -11.80 2.16 18.74
CA ASN A 11 -10.67 1.52 18.05
C ASN A 11 -10.38 0.08 18.51
N TYR A 12 -11.44 -0.69 18.78
CA TYR A 12 -11.39 -2.13 18.96
C TYR A 12 -12.58 -2.83 18.27
N HIS A 13 -12.41 -4.13 18.02
CA HIS A 13 -13.45 -5.05 17.59
C HIS A 13 -13.61 -6.14 18.64
N ASP A 14 -14.85 -6.34 19.07
CA ASP A 14 -15.23 -7.48 19.89
C ASP A 14 -15.52 -8.68 18.99
N LEU A 15 -14.68 -9.71 19.10
CA LEU A 15 -14.81 -10.98 18.37
C LEU A 15 -15.30 -12.11 19.28
N SER A 16 -15.82 -11.76 20.47
CA SER A 16 -16.30 -12.72 21.46
C SER A 16 -17.53 -13.48 20.97
N THR A 17 -17.60 -14.75 21.34
CA THR A 17 -18.72 -15.66 21.07
C THR A 17 -19.35 -16.12 22.38
N ASP A 18 -20.36 -16.97 22.30
CA ASP A 18 -20.92 -17.63 23.50
C ASP A 18 -19.93 -18.62 24.13
N GLU A 19 -18.87 -19.00 23.41
CA GLU A 19 -17.86 -19.97 23.84
C GLU A 19 -16.56 -19.33 24.37
N GLY A 20 -16.39 -18.01 24.23
CA GLY A 20 -15.17 -17.33 24.66
C GLY A 20 -15.03 -15.89 24.23
N PHE A 21 -13.96 -15.27 24.71
CA PHE A 21 -13.67 -13.87 24.52
C PHE A 21 -12.43 -13.66 23.66
N GLN A 22 -12.54 -12.77 22.69
CA GLN A 22 -11.41 -12.34 21.88
C GLN A 22 -11.61 -10.90 21.46
N PHE A 23 -10.55 -10.10 21.56
CA PHE A 23 -10.59 -8.69 21.26
C PHE A 23 -9.47 -8.33 20.29
N GLU A 24 -9.76 -7.42 19.37
CA GLU A 24 -8.79 -6.88 18.43
C GLU A 24 -8.73 -5.37 18.57
N PHE A 25 -7.55 -4.83 18.86
CA PHE A 25 -7.32 -3.39 19.03
C PHE A 25 -6.54 -2.88 17.83
N MET A 26 -7.00 -1.81 17.20
CA MET A 26 -6.37 -1.28 15.99
C MET A 26 -5.65 0.04 16.25
N CYS A 27 -4.88 0.51 15.29
CA CYS A 27 -4.32 1.86 15.30
C CYS A 27 -5.21 2.78 14.45
N ASN A 28 -5.68 3.89 15.00
CA ASN A 28 -6.53 4.85 14.28
C ASN A 28 -5.82 5.52 13.07
N ARG A 29 -4.49 5.41 12.97
CA ARG A 29 -3.71 6.00 11.87
C ARG A 29 -3.34 4.98 10.79
N CYS A 30 -2.71 3.86 11.16
CA CYS A 30 -2.21 2.89 10.19
C CYS A 30 -3.08 1.64 10.03
N GLY A 31 -4.13 1.48 10.83
CA GLY A 31 -5.02 0.31 10.78
C GLY A 31 -4.39 -1.00 11.27
N THR A 32 -3.13 -1.01 11.71
CA THR A 32 -2.50 -2.23 12.26
C THR A 32 -3.24 -2.67 13.51
N GLY A 33 -3.79 -3.89 13.47
CA GLY A 33 -4.47 -4.55 14.58
C GLY A 33 -3.55 -5.43 15.42
N TYR A 34 -3.81 -5.47 16.72
CA TYR A 34 -3.26 -6.44 17.66
C TYR A 34 -4.43 -7.22 18.24
N ARG A 35 -4.40 -8.54 18.08
CA ARG A 35 -5.45 -9.45 18.52
C ARG A 35 -5.00 -10.21 19.77
N THR A 36 -5.88 -10.34 20.75
CA THR A 36 -5.63 -11.19 21.90
C THR A 36 -5.83 -12.66 21.55
N GLU A 37 -5.17 -13.53 22.30
CA GLU A 37 -5.51 -14.95 22.27
C GLU A 37 -6.98 -15.16 22.63
N PHE A 38 -7.56 -16.25 22.14
CA PHE A 38 -8.94 -16.60 22.44
C PHE A 38 -9.00 -17.20 23.85
N ASP A 39 -9.75 -16.54 24.73
CA ASP A 39 -9.99 -17.04 26.09
C ASP A 39 -11.32 -17.81 26.12
N GLY A 40 -11.24 -19.13 26.30
CA GLY A 40 -12.41 -20.00 26.30
C GLY A 40 -13.31 -19.79 27.52
N PHE A 41 -14.51 -19.25 27.29
CA PHE A 41 -15.59 -19.15 28.25
C PHE A 41 -16.26 -20.51 28.41
N VAL A 42 -15.67 -21.35 29.26
CA VAL A 42 -16.35 -22.58 29.70
C VAL A 42 -17.32 -22.17 30.79
N ALA A 43 -18.64 -22.33 30.56
CA ALA A 43 -19.67 -22.00 31.56
C ALA A 43 -19.41 -22.67 32.94
N ALA A 44 -18.72 -23.81 32.97
CA ALA A 44 -18.27 -24.47 34.19
C ALA A 44 -17.21 -23.69 35.00
N ARG A 45 -16.42 -22.79 34.39
CA ARG A 45 -15.44 -21.93 35.08
C ARG A 45 -16.09 -20.78 35.86
N VAL A 46 -17.30 -20.36 35.46
CA VAL A 46 -17.96 -19.17 36.03
C VAL A 46 -19.03 -19.54 37.06
N ALA A 47 -19.49 -20.81 37.07
CA ALA A 47 -20.27 -21.38 38.16
C ALA A 47 -19.38 -21.79 39.35
N GLY A 48 -18.56 -20.86 39.85
CA GLY A 48 -17.76 -21.03 41.06
C GLY A 48 -16.51 -21.87 40.88
N GLY A 49 -15.40 -21.41 41.47
CA GLY A 49 -14.29 -22.30 41.74
C GLY A 49 -14.79 -23.52 42.53
N LEU A 50 -14.81 -24.68 41.89
CA LEU A 50 -14.81 -25.97 42.56
C LEU A 50 -14.25 -27.05 41.64
N SER A 51 -13.05 -27.52 42.02
CA SER A 51 -12.55 -28.89 41.87
C SER A 51 -12.33 -29.47 40.47
N ALA A 52 -11.10 -29.33 40.00
CA ALA A 52 -10.34 -30.49 39.53
C ALA A 52 -10.18 -31.48 40.72
N ALA A 53 -11.23 -32.23 41.03
CA ALA A 53 -11.18 -33.38 41.92
C ALA A 53 -12.19 -34.43 41.43
N SER A 54 -11.66 -35.34 40.61
CA SER A 54 -11.89 -36.79 40.65
C SER A 54 -12.99 -37.27 41.63
N ASN A 55 -14.03 -37.90 41.08
CA ASN A 55 -14.77 -39.01 41.69
C ASN A 55 -15.27 -38.82 43.14
N LEU A 56 -16.27 -37.98 43.36
CA LEU A 56 -17.12 -38.07 44.57
C LEU A 56 -18.40 -37.26 44.34
N LEU A 57 -19.57 -37.80 44.71
CA LEU A 57 -20.93 -37.21 44.57
C LEU A 57 -21.56 -37.45 43.18
N GLY A 58 -22.31 -38.53 42.91
CA GLY A 58 -23.09 -39.33 43.85
C GLY A 58 -24.36 -38.59 44.29
N GLY A 59 -25.30 -38.33 43.37
CA GLY A 59 -26.71 -38.08 43.69
C GLY A 59 -27.21 -36.64 43.56
N VAL A 60 -28.31 -36.50 42.80
CA VAL A 60 -29.24 -35.35 42.77
C VAL A 60 -28.72 -34.09 42.08
N PHE A 61 -28.56 -34.13 40.75
CA PHE A 61 -28.79 -32.94 39.89
C PHE A 61 -29.31 -33.39 38.53
N GLY A 62 -30.54 -33.91 38.54
CA GLY A 62 -31.34 -34.07 37.33
C GLY A 62 -32.10 -32.79 37.04
N LYS A 63 -32.05 -32.34 35.77
CA LYS A 63 -32.79 -31.23 35.13
C LYS A 63 -32.10 -29.86 35.10
N ALA A 64 -31.21 -29.70 34.12
CA ALA A 64 -31.14 -28.50 33.29
C ALA A 64 -30.46 -28.83 31.96
N ALA A 65 -31.13 -29.64 31.13
CA ALA A 65 -30.69 -29.98 29.78
C ALA A 65 -31.77 -29.51 28.78
N SER A 66 -31.95 -28.19 28.70
CA SER A 66 -32.54 -27.47 27.56
C SER A 66 -32.69 -25.99 27.93
N LEU A 67 -31.62 -25.21 27.88
CA LEU A 67 -31.73 -23.76 27.73
C LEU A 67 -31.03 -23.41 26.44
N GLY A 68 -31.81 -23.51 25.36
CA GLY A 68 -31.49 -22.91 24.08
C GLY A 68 -31.89 -21.44 24.08
N GLU A 69 -31.17 -20.68 23.27
CA GLU A 69 -31.35 -19.26 22.94
C GLU A 69 -31.04 -18.24 24.05
N ARG A 70 -29.76 -17.82 24.05
CA ARG A 70 -29.29 -16.44 24.24
C ARG A 70 -29.89 -15.65 25.41
N VAL A 71 -29.38 -15.93 26.60
CA VAL A 71 -29.28 -14.91 27.65
C VAL A 71 -27.81 -14.86 28.05
N ARG A 72 -27.11 -13.77 27.70
CA ARG A 72 -25.85 -13.42 28.36
C ARG A 72 -26.19 -13.22 29.83
N SER A 73 -25.95 -14.24 30.64
CA SER A 73 -26.18 -14.15 32.08
C SER A 73 -25.35 -13.00 32.64
N SER A 74 -25.76 -12.44 33.78
CA SER A 74 -24.93 -11.45 34.50
C SER A 74 -23.52 -11.98 34.82
N ALA A 75 -23.34 -13.30 34.80
CA ALA A 75 -22.06 -13.96 34.94
C ALA A 75 -21.21 -13.91 33.66
N TRP A 76 -21.83 -14.04 32.48
CA TRP A 76 -21.15 -13.83 31.19
C TRP A 76 -20.71 -12.38 31.04
N GLU A 77 -21.58 -11.41 31.35
CA GLU A 77 -21.24 -9.98 31.25
C GLU A 77 -20.07 -9.61 32.14
N LYS A 78 -20.07 -10.09 33.40
CA LYS A 78 -18.93 -9.88 34.31
C LYS A 78 -17.64 -10.54 33.83
N ALA A 79 -17.73 -11.74 33.25
CA ALA A 79 -16.58 -12.43 32.72
C ALA A 79 -16.01 -11.72 31.48
N HIS A 80 -16.89 -11.26 30.58
CA HIS A 80 -16.53 -10.47 29.41
C HIS A 80 -15.84 -9.16 29.80
N ASP A 81 -16.40 -8.40 30.75
CA ASP A 81 -15.79 -7.16 31.24
C ASP A 81 -14.40 -7.40 31.84
N ASN A 82 -14.22 -8.51 32.57
CA ASN A 82 -12.93 -8.89 33.13
C ASN A 82 -11.93 -9.24 32.01
N ALA A 83 -12.33 -10.08 31.06
CA ALA A 83 -11.50 -10.47 29.93
C ALA A 83 -11.11 -9.25 29.08
N PHE A 84 -12.02 -8.29 28.87
CA PHE A 84 -11.72 -7.05 28.17
C PHE A 84 -10.67 -6.21 28.92
N ARG A 85 -10.79 -6.08 30.25
CA ARG A 85 -9.80 -5.33 31.04
C ARG A 85 -8.41 -5.96 30.98
N GLU A 86 -8.33 -7.29 31.03
CA GLU A 86 -7.07 -8.02 30.89
C GLU A 86 -6.46 -7.82 29.49
N ALA A 87 -7.28 -7.95 28.44
CA ALA A 87 -6.90 -7.71 27.06
C ALA A 87 -6.38 -6.28 26.83
N ALA A 88 -7.14 -5.28 27.29
CA ALA A 88 -6.77 -3.88 27.22
C ALA A 88 -5.47 -3.61 27.99
N GLY A 89 -5.32 -4.18 29.20
CA GLY A 89 -4.11 -4.08 30.01
C GLY A 89 -2.88 -4.66 29.32
N ALA A 90 -3.01 -5.82 28.68
CA ALA A 90 -1.93 -6.48 27.95
C ALA A 90 -1.46 -5.67 26.75
N LEU A 91 -2.37 -4.98 26.05
CA LEU A 91 -2.07 -4.24 24.82
C LEU A 91 -1.79 -2.75 25.05
N LYS A 92 -2.14 -2.19 26.21
CA LYS A 92 -1.90 -0.79 26.58
C LYS A 92 -0.44 -0.31 26.35
N PRO A 93 0.62 -1.10 26.60
CA PRO A 93 1.99 -0.68 26.32
C PRO A 93 2.27 -0.41 24.84
N SER A 94 1.57 -1.08 23.93
CA SER A 94 1.76 -0.92 22.47
C SER A 94 1.10 0.34 21.91
N PHE A 95 0.20 0.96 22.68
CA PHE A 95 -0.62 2.08 22.26
C PHE A 95 -0.40 3.33 23.12
N VAL A 96 -0.73 4.47 22.54
CA VAL A 96 -0.70 5.78 23.20
C VAL A 96 -1.84 6.64 22.65
N GLN A 97 -2.51 7.36 23.54
CA GLN A 97 -3.55 8.31 23.16
C GLN A 97 -2.93 9.69 22.90
N CYS A 98 -3.23 10.28 21.74
CA CYS A 98 -2.77 11.62 21.42
C CYS A 98 -3.52 12.67 22.27
N PRO A 99 -2.84 13.58 23.00
CA PRO A 99 -3.51 14.59 23.80
C PRO A 99 -4.25 15.64 22.96
N ARG A 100 -3.93 15.76 21.67
CA ARG A 100 -4.55 16.73 20.75
C ARG A 100 -5.80 16.17 20.09
N CYS A 101 -5.69 15.07 19.35
CA CYS A 101 -6.83 14.49 18.63
C CYS A 101 -7.55 13.36 19.37
N SER A 102 -7.10 12.98 20.58
CA SER A 102 -7.64 11.87 21.39
C SER A 102 -7.64 10.49 20.72
N LYS A 103 -7.01 10.34 19.54
CA LYS A 103 -6.85 9.06 18.85
C LYS A 103 -5.84 8.17 19.56
N TRP A 104 -6.18 6.90 19.70
CA TRP A 104 -5.24 5.83 20.05
C TRP A 104 -4.42 5.43 18.84
N VAL A 105 -3.09 5.51 18.95
CA VAL A 105 -2.16 5.13 17.88
C VAL A 105 -1.07 4.20 18.40
N CYS A 106 -0.50 3.37 17.52
CA CYS A 106 0.59 2.48 17.88
C CYS A 106 1.87 3.27 18.14
N ARG A 107 2.56 2.96 19.25
CA ARG A 107 3.82 3.63 19.64
C ARG A 107 4.93 3.41 18.62
N ALA A 108 5.04 2.17 18.14
CA ALA A 108 6.15 1.75 17.28
C ALA A 108 6.23 2.49 15.93
N ARG A 109 5.12 3.00 15.38
CA ARG A 109 5.09 3.58 14.03
C ARG A 109 4.39 4.93 13.92
N CYS A 110 3.33 5.14 14.69
CA CYS A 110 2.41 6.26 14.51
C CYS A 110 2.54 7.36 15.58
N TRP A 111 3.40 7.14 16.58
CA TRP A 111 3.73 8.13 17.59
C TRP A 111 5.00 8.89 17.21
N ASN A 112 5.00 10.21 17.40
CA ASN A 112 6.18 11.05 17.29
C ASN A 112 6.70 11.33 18.71
N GLU A 113 7.74 10.59 19.12
CA GLU A 113 8.32 10.72 20.47
C GLU A 113 8.90 12.10 20.73
N ALA A 114 9.54 12.71 19.72
CA ALA A 114 10.16 14.03 19.86
C ALA A 114 9.13 15.15 20.08
N LYS A 115 7.88 14.97 19.63
CA LYS A 115 6.80 15.96 19.76
C LYS A 115 5.72 15.58 20.77
N GLY A 116 5.71 14.33 21.25
CA GLY A 116 4.68 13.84 22.16
C GLY A 116 3.27 13.87 21.55
N LEU A 117 3.17 13.66 20.23
CA LEU A 117 1.93 13.73 19.45
C LEU A 117 1.87 12.59 18.43
N CYS A 118 0.68 12.27 17.94
CA CYS A 118 0.56 11.33 16.83
C CYS A 118 1.08 11.96 15.54
N LYS A 119 1.50 11.13 14.58
CA LYS A 119 2.04 11.59 13.30
C LYS A 119 1.00 12.19 12.34
N ASP A 120 -0.29 12.15 12.68
CA ASP A 120 -1.31 12.97 11.99
C ASP A 120 -1.22 14.43 12.42
N ASP A 121 -0.98 14.68 13.72
CA ASP A 121 -0.91 16.02 14.32
C ASP A 121 0.49 16.62 14.26
N ALA A 122 1.53 15.78 14.31
CA ALA A 122 2.94 16.17 14.23
C ALA A 122 3.73 15.13 13.41
N PRO A 123 3.67 15.20 12.08
CA PRO A 123 4.35 14.24 11.22
C PRO A 123 5.88 14.35 11.30
N ASP A 124 6.57 13.32 10.85
CA ASP A 124 8.03 13.35 10.70
C ASP A 124 8.39 14.18 9.46
N LEU A 125 8.83 15.42 9.67
CA LEU A 125 9.09 16.37 8.58
C LEU A 125 10.01 15.81 7.49
N GLY A 126 11.03 15.03 7.85
CA GLY A 126 11.91 14.40 6.84
C GLY A 126 11.18 13.42 5.92
N VAL A 127 10.22 12.65 6.46
CA VAL A 127 9.39 11.71 5.66
C VAL A 127 8.43 12.51 4.77
N GLU A 128 7.78 13.53 5.32
CA GLU A 128 6.86 14.38 4.55
C GLU A 128 7.58 15.17 3.45
N MET A 129 8.79 15.66 3.71
CA MET A 129 9.60 16.36 2.70
C MET A 129 9.99 15.42 1.56
N ALA A 130 10.42 14.20 1.86
CA ALA A 130 10.75 13.21 0.83
C ALA A 130 9.51 12.81 0.01
N ALA A 131 8.36 12.64 0.66
CA ALA A 131 7.09 12.37 0.00
C ALA A 131 6.65 13.54 -0.88
N ALA A 132 6.76 14.78 -0.40
CA ALA A 132 6.41 15.99 -1.13
C ALA A 132 7.32 16.23 -2.35
N GLN A 133 8.62 15.97 -2.23
CA GLN A 133 9.54 16.01 -3.37
C GLN A 133 9.13 14.99 -4.44
N SER A 134 8.85 13.76 -4.02
CA SER A 134 8.42 12.68 -4.92
C SER A 134 7.09 13.00 -5.60
N SER A 135 6.11 13.55 -4.87
CA SER A 135 4.81 13.91 -5.44
C SER A 135 4.93 15.01 -6.48
N ARG A 136 5.79 16.02 -6.26
CA ARG A 136 6.07 17.07 -7.25
C ARG A 136 6.72 16.50 -8.50
N THR A 137 7.71 15.62 -8.36
CA THR A 137 8.32 14.95 -9.50
C THR A 137 7.30 14.13 -10.29
N VAL A 138 6.42 13.39 -9.60
CA VAL A 138 5.34 12.64 -10.27
C VAL A 138 4.35 13.59 -10.96
N GLU A 139 3.93 14.67 -10.31
CA GLU A 139 3.07 15.70 -10.91
C GLU A 139 3.69 16.29 -12.18
N GLU A 140 4.97 16.64 -12.15
CA GLU A 140 5.72 17.15 -13.31
C GLU A 140 5.78 16.12 -14.43
N ILE A 141 6.08 14.85 -14.13
CA ILE A 141 6.05 13.75 -15.10
C ILE A 141 4.65 13.65 -15.75
N TRP A 142 3.58 13.69 -14.96
CA TRP A 142 2.23 13.65 -15.48
C TRP A 142 1.86 14.90 -16.28
N ALA A 143 2.30 16.09 -15.87
CA ALA A 143 2.07 17.34 -16.57
C ALA A 143 2.77 17.33 -17.94
N HIS A 144 4.04 16.93 -17.99
CA HIS A 144 4.79 16.76 -19.23
C HIS A 144 4.31 15.58 -20.09
N SER A 145 3.55 14.64 -19.52
CA SER A 145 2.86 13.59 -20.29
C SER A 145 1.47 13.99 -20.80
N LYS A 146 0.85 15.02 -20.20
CA LYS A 146 -0.51 15.52 -20.55
C LYS A 146 -0.49 16.75 -21.46
N VAL A 147 0.62 17.48 -21.47
CA VAL A 147 0.96 18.43 -22.55
C VAL A 147 1.73 17.57 -23.59
N ALA A 148 1.30 17.40 -24.84
CA ALA A 148 0.67 18.40 -25.70
C ALA A 148 -0.48 17.85 -26.56
N GLU A 149 -1.62 18.54 -26.53
CA GLU A 149 -2.65 18.42 -27.57
C GLU A 149 -2.20 19.03 -28.91
N GLU A 150 -1.24 19.96 -28.92
CA GLU A 150 -0.64 20.53 -30.14
C GLU A 150 0.36 19.56 -30.81
N ASP A 151 0.88 18.55 -30.08
CA ASP A 151 1.65 17.44 -30.68
C ASP A 151 0.74 16.36 -31.31
N ARG A 152 -0.60 16.47 -31.24
CA ARG A 152 -1.51 15.53 -31.93
C ARG A 152 -1.41 15.61 -33.46
N GLU A 153 -0.93 16.72 -34.02
CA GLU A 153 -0.68 16.81 -35.48
C GLU A 153 0.59 16.06 -35.90
N MET A 154 1.58 15.90 -35.00
CA MET A 154 2.80 15.13 -35.28
C MET A 154 2.62 13.61 -35.15
N LEU A 155 1.46 13.14 -34.69
CA LEU A 155 1.12 11.71 -34.55
C LEU A 155 0.37 11.12 -35.77
N GLN A 156 0.37 11.81 -36.92
CA GLN A 156 -0.05 11.14 -38.15
C GLN A 156 0.94 10.00 -38.47
N GLU A 157 0.41 8.78 -38.48
CA GLU A 157 1.04 7.46 -38.66
C GLU A 157 2.10 7.33 -39.78
N LYS A 158 2.22 8.33 -40.68
CA LYS A 158 3.05 8.27 -41.89
C LYS A 158 4.55 8.48 -41.68
N ASN A 159 5.00 8.97 -40.53
CA ASN A 159 6.42 9.31 -40.34
C ASN A 159 7.17 8.46 -39.30
N TRP A 160 6.55 7.43 -38.72
CA TRP A 160 7.20 6.58 -37.71
C TRP A 160 8.18 5.51 -38.29
N ARG A 161 8.58 5.63 -39.56
CA ARG A 161 9.54 4.70 -40.17
C ARG A 161 10.71 5.44 -40.80
N GLU A 162 11.65 5.89 -39.98
CA GLU A 162 13.09 5.85 -40.28
C GLU A 162 13.92 6.21 -39.04
N GLY A 163 14.66 5.21 -38.54
CA GLY A 163 15.24 5.19 -37.20
C GLY A 163 16.44 6.12 -37.00
N ALA A 164 16.50 6.74 -35.83
CA ALA A 164 17.67 7.42 -35.33
C ALA A 164 18.61 6.42 -34.63
N VAL A 165 19.88 6.38 -35.05
CA VAL A 165 20.97 5.63 -34.40
C VAL A 165 21.79 6.59 -33.54
N ALA A 166 22.01 6.21 -32.27
CA ALA A 166 22.62 7.06 -31.24
C ALA A 166 24.15 7.22 -31.37
N SER A 167 24.80 6.42 -32.21
CA SER A 167 26.25 6.40 -32.37
C SER A 167 26.63 6.12 -33.82
N CYS A 168 27.77 6.68 -34.25
CA CYS A 168 28.29 6.45 -35.59
C CYS A 168 28.67 4.97 -35.74
N PRO A 169 28.10 4.20 -36.69
CA PRO A 169 28.38 2.78 -36.83
C PRO A 169 29.81 2.47 -37.31
N HIS A 170 30.60 3.50 -37.67
CA HIS A 170 31.97 3.33 -38.16
C HIS A 170 33.05 3.67 -37.12
N CYS A 171 32.82 4.70 -36.29
CA CYS A 171 33.81 5.14 -35.30
C CYS A 171 33.29 5.12 -33.86
N GLU A 172 32.04 4.69 -33.66
CA GLU A 172 31.34 4.55 -32.37
C GLU A 172 31.18 5.84 -31.57
N ALA A 173 31.61 6.98 -32.13
CA ALA A 173 31.43 8.28 -31.51
C ALA A 173 29.93 8.60 -31.31
N PRO A 174 29.54 9.09 -30.13
CA PRO A 174 28.16 9.42 -29.81
C PRO A 174 27.69 10.62 -30.65
N LEU A 175 26.55 10.47 -31.32
CA LEU A 175 25.97 11.53 -32.15
C LEU A 175 24.90 12.25 -31.34
N ALA A 176 25.22 13.45 -30.87
CA ALA A 176 24.35 14.21 -29.96
C ALA A 176 23.01 14.66 -30.61
N LYS A 177 22.86 14.54 -31.94
CA LYS A 177 21.66 14.88 -32.73
C LYS A 177 21.55 13.97 -33.95
N MET A 178 20.39 13.93 -34.62
CA MET A 178 20.28 13.36 -35.98
C MET A 178 21.16 14.20 -36.93
N VAL A 179 22.35 13.70 -37.23
CA VAL A 179 23.31 14.34 -38.12
C VAL A 179 23.42 13.53 -39.40
N LYS A 180 23.44 14.21 -40.56
CA LYS A 180 23.60 13.55 -41.86
C LYS A 180 25.02 13.05 -42.12
N PHE A 181 26.01 13.57 -41.38
CA PHE A 181 27.42 13.15 -41.45
C PHE A 181 28.01 13.16 -40.04
N CYS A 182 28.84 12.17 -39.70
CA CYS A 182 29.51 12.09 -38.41
C CYS A 182 30.59 13.19 -38.31
N PRO A 183 30.59 14.03 -37.27
CA PRO A 183 31.56 15.11 -37.12
C PRO A 183 32.97 14.62 -36.77
N GLU A 184 33.10 13.39 -36.23
CA GLU A 184 34.39 12.82 -35.81
C GLU A 184 35.09 12.06 -36.94
N CYS A 185 34.35 11.30 -37.77
CA CYS A 185 34.94 10.51 -38.86
C CYS A 185 34.53 10.96 -40.28
N GLY A 186 33.59 11.90 -40.42
CA GLY A 186 33.13 12.45 -41.70
C GLY A 186 32.12 11.59 -42.48
N GLN A 187 31.80 10.37 -42.00
CA GLN A 187 30.95 9.42 -42.73
C GLN A 187 29.46 9.82 -42.74
N ALA A 188 28.78 9.68 -43.88
CA ALA A 188 27.34 9.96 -44.01
C ALA A 188 26.47 8.98 -43.21
N ILE A 189 25.46 9.49 -42.50
CA ILE A 189 24.54 8.74 -41.65
C ILE A 189 23.11 8.98 -42.16
N GLY A 190 22.52 7.97 -42.79
CA GLY A 190 21.07 7.89 -43.02
C GLY A 190 20.49 8.63 -44.23
N GLU A 191 21.01 8.43 -45.44
CA GLU A 191 20.22 8.74 -46.65
C GLU A 191 20.06 7.50 -47.55
N LYS A 192 18.81 7.18 -47.88
CA LYS A 192 18.44 6.34 -49.02
C LYS A 192 18.43 7.25 -50.26
N ALA A 193 18.97 6.76 -51.38
CA ALA A 193 19.18 7.55 -52.59
C ALA A 193 17.84 7.95 -53.26
N THR A 194 17.80 9.11 -53.91
CA THR A 194 16.64 9.59 -54.70
C THR A 194 17.07 9.88 -56.14
N CYS A 195 16.16 9.66 -57.09
CA CYS A 195 16.45 9.85 -58.51
C CYS A 195 16.51 11.34 -58.87
N ALA A 196 17.64 11.80 -59.40
CA ALA A 196 17.85 13.21 -59.74
C ALA A 196 16.92 13.74 -60.86
N ALA A 197 16.32 12.87 -61.67
CA ALA A 197 15.49 13.25 -62.81
C ALA A 197 14.01 13.43 -62.45
N CYS A 198 13.46 12.59 -61.57
CA CYS A 198 12.03 12.60 -61.23
C CYS A 198 11.75 12.72 -59.73
N GLY A 199 12.79 12.70 -58.89
CA GLY A 199 12.68 12.83 -57.43
C GLY A 199 12.22 11.57 -56.70
N GLU A 200 11.98 10.46 -57.41
CA GLU A 200 11.47 9.22 -56.82
C GLU A 200 12.54 8.50 -56.00
N HIS A 201 12.11 7.81 -54.94
CA HIS A 201 13.01 7.07 -54.05
C HIS A 201 13.67 5.88 -54.77
N LEU A 202 14.98 5.75 -54.65
CA LEU A 202 15.76 4.64 -55.22
C LEU A 202 16.11 3.66 -54.10
N GLU A 203 15.72 2.41 -54.29
CA GLU A 203 16.12 1.34 -53.39
C GLU A 203 17.64 1.12 -53.48
N ALA A 204 18.26 0.77 -52.34
CA ALA A 204 19.71 0.69 -52.22
C ALA A 204 20.31 -0.28 -53.27
N GLY A 205 21.13 0.26 -54.18
CA GLY A 205 21.83 -0.50 -55.22
C GLY A 205 21.16 -0.51 -56.61
N GLN A 206 20.02 0.18 -56.81
CA GLN A 206 19.44 0.35 -58.14
C GLN A 206 20.33 1.23 -59.03
N LYS A 207 20.66 0.76 -60.24
CA LYS A 207 21.43 1.52 -61.24
C LYS A 207 20.56 2.40 -62.15
N PHE A 208 19.26 2.16 -62.17
CA PHE A 208 18.28 2.90 -62.96
C PHE A 208 16.98 3.01 -62.16
N CYS A 209 16.32 4.15 -62.28
CA CYS A 209 15.06 4.47 -61.63
C CYS A 209 13.92 3.65 -62.26
N ALA A 210 13.18 2.92 -61.42
CA ALA A 210 12.09 2.07 -61.89
C ALA A 210 10.88 2.85 -62.43
N SER A 211 10.70 4.12 -62.05
CA SER A 211 9.55 4.94 -62.45
C SER A 211 9.79 5.75 -63.73
N CYS A 212 10.98 6.32 -63.90
CA CYS A 212 11.30 7.15 -65.07
C CYS A 212 12.37 6.56 -66.01
N GLY A 213 13.00 5.44 -65.64
CA GLY A 213 14.05 4.79 -66.44
C GLY A 213 15.38 5.52 -66.50
N ALA A 214 15.48 6.71 -65.90
CA ALA A 214 16.73 7.46 -65.82
C ALA A 214 17.77 6.70 -64.98
N LYS A 215 19.05 6.86 -65.32
CA LYS A 215 20.12 6.25 -64.52
C LYS A 215 20.09 6.85 -63.10
N ALA A 216 20.15 5.96 -62.11
CA ALA A 216 20.20 6.31 -60.69
C ALA A 216 21.43 7.17 -60.38
#